data_AF-A0A519LF54-F1
#
_entry.id   AF-A0A519LF54-F1
#
_cell.length_a   1.000
_cell.length_b   1.000
_cell.length_c   1.000
_cell.angle_alpha   90.00
_cell.angle_beta   90.00
_cell.angle_gamma   90.00
#
_symmetry.space_group_name_H-M   'P 1'
#
loop_
_entity.id
_entity.type
_entity.pdbx_description
1 polymer ?
#
loop_
_entity_poly.entity_id
_entity_poly.type
_entity_poly.pdbx_seq_one_letter_code
_entity_poly.pdbx_strand_id
1 'polypeptide(L)'
;MTTTLICDCNQTMPLDAKALGAALHDDQGLTLHSTLCRREAGAFQQAIKTGQDVVVACTQEQRLFAELGQQTEGAISPIRFVNIRETGGWSRDADRAAPKIAAL
;
A
#
# COMPACT_ATOMS: atom_id res chain seq x y z
N MET A 1 -4.76 14.59 5.23
CA MET A 1 -5.12 13.78 4.05
C MET A 1 -4.17 12.60 4.04
N THR A 2 -4.65 11.38 3.86
CA THR A 2 -3.85 10.16 3.99
C THR A 2 -3.36 9.72 2.62
N THR A 3 -2.08 9.37 2.50
CA THR A 3 -1.53 8.75 1.29
C THR A 3 -1.60 7.23 1.43
N THR A 4 -2.30 6.55 0.52
CA THR A 4 -2.42 5.08 0.52
C THR A 4 -1.59 4.49 -0.62
N LEU A 5 -0.61 3.65 -0.27
CA LEU A 5 0.22 2.88 -1.20
C LEU A 5 -0.28 1.43 -1.24
N ILE A 6 -0.80 1.00 -2.39
CA ILE A 6 -1.23 -0.39 -2.61
C ILE A 6 -0.20 -1.14 -3.48
N CYS A 7 -0.05 -2.45 -3.22
CA CYS A 7 0.91 -3.30 -3.93
C CYS A 7 0.30 -4.69 -4.21
N ASP A 8 0.44 -5.21 -5.43
CA ASP A 8 -0.02 -6.55 -5.82
C ASP A 8 0.95 -7.70 -5.45
N CYS A 9 2.05 -7.37 -4.77
CA CYS A 9 3.13 -8.29 -4.41
C CYS A 9 3.61 -9.14 -5.59
N ASN A 10 4.04 -8.49 -6.67
CA ASN A 10 4.55 -9.09 -7.90
C ASN A 10 3.48 -9.93 -8.62
N GLN A 11 2.31 -9.34 -8.80
CA GLN A 11 1.13 -9.88 -9.50
C GLN A 11 0.60 -11.17 -8.88
N THR A 12 0.84 -11.38 -7.59
CA THR A 12 0.35 -12.57 -6.87
C THR A 12 -1.06 -12.37 -6.32
N MET A 13 -1.64 -11.17 -6.47
CA MET A 13 -2.99 -10.83 -6.05
C MET A 13 -3.73 -10.12 -7.19
N PRO A 14 -4.99 -10.48 -7.49
CA PRO A 14 -5.80 -9.81 -8.51
C PRO A 14 -6.45 -8.53 -7.96
N LEU A 15 -5.64 -7.52 -7.60
CA LEU A 15 -6.15 -6.27 -7.04
C LEU A 15 -6.80 -5.38 -8.12
N ASP A 16 -8.01 -4.91 -7.85
CA ASP A 16 -8.67 -3.87 -8.64
C ASP A 16 -8.46 -2.49 -7.99
N ALA A 17 -7.45 -1.77 -8.45
CA ALA A 17 -7.09 -0.44 -7.95
C ALA A 17 -8.22 0.59 -8.12
N LYS A 18 -9.02 0.46 -9.18
CA LYS A 18 -10.14 1.37 -9.44
C LYS A 18 -11.27 1.13 -8.45
N ALA A 19 -11.64 -0.13 -8.22
CA ALA A 19 -12.65 -0.48 -7.22
C ALA A 19 -12.20 -0.10 -5.80
N LEU A 20 -10.92 -0.31 -5.47
CA LEU A 20 -10.36 0.10 -4.19
C LEU A 20 -10.34 1.63 -4.03
N GLY A 21 -9.92 2.37 -5.05
CA GLY A 21 -9.91 3.84 -5.02
C GLY A 21 -11.31 4.41 -4.82
N ALA A 22 -12.30 3.87 -5.54
CA ALA A 22 -13.70 4.24 -5.36
C ALA A 22 -14.21 3.95 -3.93
N ALA A 23 -13.87 2.80 -3.36
CA ALA A 23 -14.27 2.43 -2.00
C ALA A 23 -13.60 3.31 -0.92
N LEU A 24 -12.38 3.78 -1.17
CA LEU A 24 -11.65 4.68 -0.28
C LEU A 24 -11.99 6.16 -0.49
N HIS A 25 -12.86 6.50 -1.45
CA HIS A 25 -13.15 7.88 -1.87
C HIS A 25 -11.88 8.64 -2.30
N ASP A 26 -10.97 7.93 -2.96
CA ASP A 26 -9.78 8.51 -3.56
C ASP A 26 -10.08 8.92 -5.01
N ASP A 27 -10.47 10.19 -5.17
CA ASP A 27 -10.83 10.78 -6.47
C ASP A 27 -9.63 10.97 -7.41
N GLN A 28 -8.39 10.88 -6.90
CA GLN A 28 -7.17 10.97 -7.71
C GLN A 28 -6.74 9.60 -8.27
N GLY A 29 -7.32 8.52 -7.75
CA GLY A 29 -7.05 7.14 -8.16
C GLY A 29 -5.82 6.57 -7.47
N LEU A 30 -5.99 5.36 -6.90
CA LEU A 30 -4.89 4.63 -6.28
C LEU A 30 -3.89 4.17 -7.32
N THR A 31 -2.62 4.49 -7.11
CA THR A 31 -1.53 3.91 -7.89
C THR A 31 -1.28 2.49 -7.42
N LEU A 32 -1.41 1.51 -8.32
CA LEU A 32 -1.06 0.13 -8.08
C LEU A 32 0.41 -0.12 -8.36
N HIS A 33 1.15 -0.51 -7.32
CA HIS A 33 2.53 -0.97 -7.46
C HIS A 33 2.58 -2.49 -7.60
N SER A 34 3.63 -3.01 -8.25
CA SER A 34 3.88 -4.46 -8.26
C SER A 34 5.07 -4.87 -7.39
N THR A 35 6.02 -3.98 -7.20
CA THR A 35 7.29 -4.22 -6.50
C THR A 35 7.66 -3.04 -5.60
N LEU A 36 6.68 -2.53 -4.83
CA LEU A 36 6.84 -1.39 -3.91
C LEU A 36 8.03 -1.54 -2.95
N CYS A 37 8.30 -2.75 -2.47
CA CYS A 37 9.41 -3.07 -1.56
C CYS A 37 10.75 -3.35 -2.27
N ARG A 38 10.82 -3.18 -3.59
CA ARG A 38 12.01 -3.45 -4.41
C ARG A 38 12.23 -2.28 -5.37
N ARG A 39 11.94 -2.46 -6.66
CA ARG A 39 12.25 -1.49 -7.72
C ARG A 39 11.48 -0.18 -7.57
N GLU A 40 10.36 -0.20 -6.87
CA GLU A 40 9.49 0.98 -6.68
C GLU A 40 9.60 1.58 -5.27
N ALA A 41 10.62 1.20 -4.49
CA ALA A 41 10.84 1.71 -3.13
C ALA A 41 10.93 3.25 -3.07
N GLY A 42 11.34 3.90 -4.17
CA GLY A 42 11.33 5.35 -4.28
C GLY A 42 9.95 5.98 -4.03
N ALA A 43 8.85 5.33 -4.44
CA ALA A 43 7.50 5.84 -4.20
C ALA A 43 7.17 5.90 -2.70
N PHE A 44 7.53 4.86 -1.95
CA PHE A 44 7.42 4.84 -0.49
C PHE A 44 8.27 5.94 0.15
N GLN A 45 9.54 6.07 -0.26
CA GLN A 45 10.44 7.08 0.30
C GLN A 45 9.95 8.51 0.06
N GLN A 46 9.30 8.79 -1.08
CA GLN A 46 8.68 10.10 -1.33
C GLN A 46 7.44 10.31 -0.46
N ALA A 47 6.57 9.31 -0.35
CA ALA A 47 5.34 9.41 0.43
C ALA A 47 5.62 9.75 1.90
N ILE A 48 6.64 9.13 2.51
CA ILE A 48 6.95 9.31 3.94
C ILE A 48 7.62 10.64 4.29
N LYS A 49 7.99 11.47 3.29
CA LYS A 49 8.57 12.80 3.50
C LYS A 49 7.52 13.90 3.63
N THR A 50 6.27 13.60 3.32
CA THR A 50 5.20 14.60 3.20
C THR A 50 4.70 15.12 4.55
N GLY A 51 4.94 14.38 5.64
CA GLY A 51 4.37 14.65 6.96
C GLY A 51 2.91 14.23 7.10
N GLN A 52 2.29 13.73 6.03
CA GLN A 52 0.94 13.19 6.04
C GLN A 52 0.94 11.73 6.51
N ASP A 53 -0.20 11.24 7.01
CA ASP A 53 -0.38 9.82 7.30
C ASP A 53 -0.15 8.98 6.03
N VAL A 54 0.70 7.97 6.13
CA VAL A 54 0.97 7.02 5.04
C VAL A 54 0.45 5.65 5.43
N VAL A 55 -0.44 5.09 4.62
CA VAL A 55 -0.88 3.70 4.71
C VAL A 55 -0.13 2.89 3.66
N VAL A 56 0.64 1.90 4.11
CA VAL A 56 1.25 0.89 3.24
C VAL A 56 0.40 -0.37 3.32
N ALA A 57 -0.36 -0.64 2.26
CA ALA A 57 -1.22 -1.82 2.16
C ALA A 57 -0.39 -3.05 1.73
N CYS A 58 0.61 -3.39 2.54
CA CYS A 58 1.47 -4.56 2.40
C CYS A 58 2.22 -4.77 3.73
N THR A 59 2.20 -5.99 4.27
CA THR A 59 2.95 -6.36 5.49
C THR A 59 4.13 -7.30 5.23
N GLN A 60 4.26 -7.84 4.01
CA GLN A 60 5.28 -8.84 3.67
C GLN A 60 6.71 -8.38 3.96
N GLU A 61 7.05 -7.15 3.55
CA GLU A 61 8.38 -6.58 3.73
C GLU A 61 8.37 -5.40 4.72
N GLN A 62 7.52 -5.46 5.77
CA GLN A 62 7.40 -4.37 6.75
C GLN A 62 8.74 -3.99 7.39
N ARG A 63 9.59 -4.98 7.68
CA ARG A 63 10.94 -4.74 8.21
C ARG A 63 11.79 -3.91 7.24
N LEU A 64 11.76 -4.24 5.95
CA LEU A 64 12.50 -3.48 4.94
C LEU A 64 11.98 -2.05 4.80
N PHE A 65 10.66 -1.85 4.83
CA PHE A 65 10.09 -0.49 4.82
C PHE A 65 10.51 0.33 6.05
N ALA A 66 10.60 -0.29 7.23
CA ALA A 66 11.12 0.37 8.42
C ALA A 66 12.60 0.77 8.25
N GLU A 67 13.43 -0.13 7.74
CA GLU A 67 14.85 0.15 7.45
C GLU A 67 15.00 1.28 6.41
N LEU A 68 14.21 1.24 5.33
CA LEU A 68 14.17 2.31 4.33
C LEU A 68 13.71 3.65 4.92
N GLY A 69 12.72 3.62 5.80
CA GLY A 69 12.24 4.83 6.50
C GLY A 69 13.33 5.47 7.34
N GLN A 70 14.09 4.67 8.09
CA GLN A 70 15.23 5.14 8.88
C GLN A 70 16.36 5.73 8.02
N GLN A 71 16.57 5.19 6.83
CA GLN A 71 17.59 5.66 5.89
C GLN A 71 17.13 6.87 5.05
N THR A 72 15.85 7.20 5.10
CA THR A 72 15.27 8.26 4.27
C THR A 72 15.30 9.58 5.03
N GLU A 73 16.20 10.47 4.61
CA GLU A 73 16.25 11.83 5.12
C GLU A 73 14.91 12.56 4.90
N GLY A 74 14.41 13.20 5.97
CA GLY A 74 13.14 13.90 5.96
C GLY A 74 11.91 13.00 6.11
N ALA A 75 12.07 11.72 6.42
CA ALA A 75 10.94 10.84 6.73
C ALA A 75 10.26 11.26 8.05
N ILE A 76 9.21 12.07 7.93
CA ILE A 76 8.45 12.65 9.05
C ILE A 76 7.01 12.16 9.13
N SER A 77 6.54 11.44 8.12
CA SER A 77 5.18 10.90 8.08
C SER A 77 5.00 9.73 9.07
N PRO A 78 3.89 9.69 9.82
CA PRO A 78 3.48 8.47 10.52
C PRO A 78 3.05 7.39 9.50
N ILE A 79 3.48 6.15 9.75
CA ILE A 79 3.27 5.03 8.83
C ILE A 79 2.38 3.97 9.49
N ARG A 80 1.34 3.54 8.79
CA ARG A 80 0.50 2.39 9.15
C ARG A 80 0.65 1.30 8.10
N PHE A 81 0.84 0.06 8.55
CA PHE A 81 0.85 -1.10 7.67
C PHE A 81 -0.48 -1.84 7.75
N VAL A 82 -1.03 -2.20 6.60
CA VAL A 82 -2.29 -2.96 6.49
C VAL A 82 -2.01 -4.24 5.71
N ASN A 83 -2.35 -5.37 6.31
CA ASN A 83 -2.21 -6.66 5.66
C ASN A 83 -3.39 -6.85 4.69
N ILE A 84 -3.20 -6.59 3.40
CA ILE A 84 -4.23 -6.91 2.39
C ILE A 84 -3.98 -8.26 1.72
N ARG A 85 -2.75 -8.79 1.79
CA ARG A 85 -2.36 -10.01 1.10
C ARG A 85 -2.95 -11.23 1.75
N GLU A 86 -2.57 -11.54 2.99
CA GLU A 86 -3.12 -12.70 3.68
C GLU A 86 -4.62 -12.53 4.01
N THR A 87 -5.09 -11.29 4.15
CA THR A 87 -6.44 -11.01 4.65
C THR A 87 -7.49 -10.89 3.54
N GLY A 88 -7.10 -10.80 2.27
CA GLY A 88 -8.04 -10.70 1.14
C GLY A 88 -7.44 -11.12 -0.22
N GLY A 89 -6.25 -10.63 -0.56
CA GLY A 89 -5.66 -10.81 -1.89
C GLY A 89 -5.16 -12.22 -2.20
N TRP A 90 -4.80 -13.01 -1.19
CA TRP A 90 -4.53 -14.46 -1.30
C TRP A 90 -5.72 -15.26 -0.76
N SER A 91 -6.84 -15.18 -1.47
CA SER A 91 -8.03 -15.95 -1.15
C SER A 91 -8.71 -16.45 -2.42
N ARG A 92 -9.61 -17.44 -2.27
CA ARG A 92 -10.44 -17.91 -3.38
C ARG A 92 -11.41 -16.84 -3.89
N ASP A 93 -11.71 -15.85 -3.06
CA ASP A 93 -12.62 -14.75 -3.35
C ASP A 93 -11.88 -13.44 -3.68
N ALA A 94 -10.57 -13.50 -3.97
CA ALA A 94 -9.72 -12.31 -4.13
C ALA A 94 -10.26 -11.31 -5.16
N ASP A 95 -10.80 -11.78 -6.28
CA ASP A 95 -11.41 -10.94 -7.33
C ASP A 95 -12.59 -10.09 -6.83
N ARG A 96 -13.20 -10.46 -5.70
CA ARG A 96 -14.33 -9.77 -5.08
C ARG A 96 -13.99 -9.17 -3.72
N ALA A 97 -12.71 -9.20 -3.32
CA ALA A 97 -12.28 -8.81 -1.98
C ALA A 97 -12.11 -7.29 -1.81
N ALA A 98 -12.28 -6.48 -2.86
CA ALA A 98 -12.05 -5.03 -2.79
C ALA A 98 -12.82 -4.33 -1.65
N PRO A 99 -14.13 -4.58 -1.41
CA PRO A 99 -14.85 -3.97 -0.29
C PRO A 99 -14.28 -4.38 1.08
N LYS A 100 -13.84 -5.64 1.20
CA LYS A 100 -13.21 -6.13 2.43
C LYS A 100 -11.86 -5.47 2.66
N ILE A 101 -11.03 -5.40 1.61
CA ILE A 101 -9.70 -4.79 1.65
C ILE A 101 -9.78 -3.30 2.00
N ALA A 102 -10.75 -2.58 1.45
CA ALA A 102 -10.97 -1.16 1.72
C ALA A 102 -11.41 -0.86 3.17
N ALA A 103 -11.93 -1.86 3.89
CA ALA A 103 -12.40 -1.71 5.27
C ALA A 103 -11.34 -2.01 6.34
N LEU A 104 -10.12 -2.39 5.94
CA LEU A 104 -8.98 -2.69 6.84
C LEU A 104 -8.22 -1.41 7.24
#